data_AF-A0AAW9QD33-F1
#
_entry.id   AF-A0AAW9QD33-F1
#
_cell.length_a   1.000
_cell.length_b   1.000
_cell.length_c   1.000
_cell.angle_alpha   90.00
_cell.angle_beta   90.00
_cell.angle_gamma   90.00
#
_symmetry.space_group_name_H-M   'P 1'
#
loop_
_entity.id
_entity.type
_entity.pdbx_description
1 polymer ?
#
loop_
_entity_poly.entity_id
_entity_poly.type
_entity_poly.pdbx_seq_one_letter_code
_entity_poly.pdbx_strand_id
1 'polypeptide(L)' 'MATKGGREKIKLESTAGTGHFYTTNKNKKTTPEKLEFLKFDPKARKHVLYKETKLK' A
#
# COMPACT_ATOMS: atom_id res chain seq x y z
N MET A 1 22.79 -8.68 15.29
CA MET A 1 22.03 -7.47 14.90
C MET A 1 21.24 -7.81 13.63
N ALA A 2 19.89 -7.87 13.70
CA ALA A 2 19.07 -8.23 12.55
C ALA A 2 19.11 -7.10 11.51
N THR A 3 19.77 -7.34 10.38
CA THR A 3 19.81 -6.41 9.26
C THR A 3 18.39 -6.23 8.72
N LYS A 4 17.88 -4.99 8.77
CA LYS A 4 16.55 -4.57 8.26
C LYS A 4 16.52 -4.59 6.71
N GLY A 5 17.19 -5.54 6.07
CA GLY A 5 17.53 -5.55 4.65
C GLY A 5 16.55 -6.36 3.81
N GLY A 6 15.43 -5.76 3.44
CA GLY A 6 14.50 -6.38 2.47
C GLY A 6 13.08 -5.82 2.47
N ARG A 7 12.74 -4.94 3.42
CA ARG A 7 11.46 -4.22 3.41
C ARG A 7 11.60 -2.93 2.63
N GLU A 8 10.84 -2.82 1.56
CA GLU A 8 10.72 -1.62 0.77
C GLU A 8 9.44 -0.86 1.10
N LYS A 9 9.47 0.46 0.99
CA LYS A 9 8.26 1.28 1.10
C LYS A 9 7.45 1.15 -0.18
N ILE A 10 6.16 0.86 -0.02
CA ILE A 10 5.18 0.83 -1.09
C ILE A 10 4.06 1.82 -0.80
N LYS A 11 3.42 2.31 -1.85
CA LYS A 11 2.20 3.11 -1.77
C LYS A 11 0.99 2.21 -1.98
N LEU A 12 -0.06 2.47 -1.22
CA LEU A 12 -1.39 1.91 -1.43
C LEU A 12 -2.28 3.06 -1.87
N GLU A 13 -2.72 3.05 -3.12
CA GLU A 13 -3.52 4.12 -3.72
C GLU A 13 -5.01 3.77 -3.70
N SER A 14 -5.84 4.73 -3.29
CA SER A 14 -7.29 4.56 -3.23
C SER A 14 -7.87 4.42 -4.64
N THR A 15 -8.65 3.37 -4.88
CA THR A 15 -9.38 3.22 -6.16
C THR A 15 -10.54 4.20 -6.30
N ALA A 16 -10.87 4.98 -5.25
CA ALA A 16 -11.93 5.97 -5.30
C ALA A 16 -11.52 7.27 -6.02
N GLY A 17 -10.30 7.38 -6.53
CA GLY A 17 -9.85 8.55 -7.31
C GLY A 17 -9.70 9.83 -6.49
N THR A 18 -9.72 9.73 -5.15
CA THR A 18 -9.62 10.88 -4.25
C THR A 18 -8.19 11.41 -4.10
N GLY A 19 -7.20 10.72 -4.67
CA GLY A 19 -5.77 10.97 -4.51
C GLY A 19 -5.26 10.66 -3.09
N HIS A 20 -6.05 9.99 -2.25
CA HIS A 20 -5.60 9.51 -0.95
C HIS A 20 -4.75 8.25 -1.11
N PHE A 21 -3.62 8.19 -0.41
CA PHE A 21 -2.76 7.02 -0.39
C PHE A 21 -2.23 6.74 1.01
N TYR A 22 -2.04 5.45 1.30
CA TYR A 22 -1.29 5.01 2.47
C TYR A 22 0.13 4.63 2.06
N THR A 23 1.05 4.73 2.99
CA THR A 23 2.40 4.15 2.83
C THR A 23 2.53 2.97 3.77
N THR A 24 3.13 1.89 3.28
CA THR A 24 3.44 0.72 4.11
C THR A 24 4.78 0.13 3.68
N ASN A 25 5.36 -0.71 4.52
CA ASN A 25 6.58 -1.43 4.21
C ASN A 25 6.24 -2.86 3.82
N LYS A 26 6.73 -3.31 2.66
CA LYS A 26 6.51 -4.65 2.15
C LYS A 26 7.85 -5.32 1.84
N ASN A 27 7.94 -6.61 2.16
CA ASN A 27 9.07 -7.43 1.76
C ASN A 27 8.75 -8.12 0.43
N LYS A 28 9.38 -7.68 -0.66
CA LYS A 28 9.19 -8.25 -1.99
C LYS A 28 9.59 -9.73 -2.09
N LYS A 29 10.51 -10.18 -1.23
CA LYS A 29 10.99 -11.58 -1.24
C LYS A 29 9.93 -12.56 -0.73
N THR A 30 9.17 -12.18 0.29
CA THR A 30 8.14 -13.05 0.88
C THR A 30 6.77 -12.88 0.23
N THR A 31 6.51 -11.71 -0.35
CA THR A 31 5.21 -11.38 -0.98
C THR A 31 5.45 -10.79 -2.37
N PRO A 32 5.51 -11.63 -3.42
CA PRO A 32 5.75 -11.16 -4.79
C PRO A 32 4.50 -10.53 -5.43
N GLU A 33 3.29 -10.93 -5.01
CA GLU A 33 2.02 -10.49 -5.60
C GLU A 33 1.63 -9.07 -5.18
N LYS A 34 0.87 -8.36 -6.01
CA LYS A 34 0.38 -7.01 -5.67
C LYS A 34 -0.63 -7.10 -4.52
N LEU A 35 -0.46 -6.25 -3.51
CA LEU A 35 -1.39 -6.19 -2.39
C LEU A 35 -2.62 -5.34 -2.75
N GLU A 36 -3.79 -5.87 -2.40
CA GLU A 36 -5.06 -5.16 -2.46
C GLU A 36 -5.72 -5.24 -1.09
N PHE A 37 -6.09 -4.09 -0.51
CA PHE A 37 -6.71 -4.03 0.81
C PHE A 37 -7.93 -3.14 0.81
N LEU A 38 -8.99 -3.54 1.49
CA LEU A 38 -10.10 -2.66 1.82
C LEU A 38 -9.67 -1.76 2.98
N LYS A 39 -9.55 -0.46 2.72
CA LYS A 39 -9.25 0.54 3.75
C LYS A 39 -10.21 1.71 3.65
N PHE A 40 -10.35 2.42 4.75
CA PHE A 40 -11.12 3.65 4.79
C PHE A 40 -10.45 4.73 3.95
N ASP A 41 -11.21 5.40 3.10
CA ASP A 41 -10.78 6.64 2.46
C ASP A 41 -11.43 7.82 3.19
N PRO A 42 -10.64 8.71 3.83
CA PRO A 42 -11.19 9.83 4.58
C PRO A 42 -11.87 10.88 3.70
N LYS A 43 -11.54 10.95 2.41
CA LYS A 43 -12.18 11.88 1.46
C LYS A 43 -13.51 11.32 0.94
N ALA A 44 -13.55 10.04 0.60
CA ALA A 44 -14.80 9.38 0.16
C ALA A 44 -15.70 8.95 1.34
N ARG A 45 -15.17 8.95 2.57
CA ARG A 45 -15.81 8.49 3.81
C ARG A 45 -16.37 7.07 3.73
N LYS A 46 -15.72 6.20 2.97
CA LYS A 46 -16.13 4.81 2.75
C LYS A 46 -14.92 3.90 2.73
N HIS A 47 -15.13 2.63 3.04
CA HIS A 47 -14.12 1.61 2.79
C HIS A 47 -14.08 1.30 1.30
N VAL A 48 -12.92 1.49 0.70
CA VAL A 48 -12.68 1.29 -0.72
C VAL A 48 -11.44 0.42 -0.89
N LEU A 49 -11.32 -0.17 -2.07
CA LEU A 49 -10.15 -0.97 -2.38
C LEU A 49 -8.94 -0.04 -2.53
N TYR A 50 -7.81 -0.45 -1.97
CA TYR A 50 -6.53 0.21 -2.15
C TYR A 50 -5.60 -0.74 -2.87
N LYS A 51 -4.97 -0.26 -3.94
CA LYS A 51 -4.05 -1.05 -4.76
C LYS A 51 -2.60 -0.65 -4.53
N GLU A 52 -1.71 -1.62 -4.51
CA GLU A 52 -0.29 -1.38 -4.41
C GLU A 52 0.29 -0.72 -5.67
N THR A 53 0.86 0.46 -5.47
CA THR A 53 1.64 1.21 -6.45
C THR A 53 3.09 1.30 -5.97
N LYS A 54 4.07 1.08 -6.86
CA LYS A 54 5.48 1.21 -6.52
C LYS A 54 5.79 2.66 -6.16
N LEU A 55 6.49 2.87 -5.04
CA LEU A 55 7.18 4.13 -4.80
C LEU A 55 8.30 4.23 -5.84
N LYS A 56 8.31 5.30 -6.64
CA LYS A 56 9.44 5.62 -7.52
C LYS A 56 10.52 6.33 -6.71
#